data_AF-A0A958PSE9-F1
#
_entry.id   AF-A0A958PSE9-F1
#
_cell.length_a   1.000
_cell.length_b   1.000
_cell.length_c   1.000
_cell.angle_alpha   90.00
_cell.angle_beta   90.00
_cell.angle_gamma   90.00
#
_symmetry.space_group_name_H-M   'P 1'
#
loop_
_entity.id
_entity.type
_entity.pdbx_description
1 polymer ?
#
loop_
_entity_poly.entity_id
_entity_poly.type
_entity_poly.pdbx_seq_one_letter_code
_entity_poly.pdbx_strand_id
1 'polypeptide(L)'
;MKRNFVFVSVLLIATVILWSLNDRISIQDKTVQYRNGDPVDYLPYAGEEKSVNATESSQDLPDTVFTQIVKEVASEDEIQVLKKAERVLSIQRKVLRTFQERRELEAALSDIDFLKKVGEIVVDTSNLANLGLNEHEAIRMRAVLILCRAFEWSENPKLDVVKDLVMDIVIRDDLDAMQDLALKKSMGADRLELFTNLKSVDRRRGQEMERRNQSAVMAKLMRFANNFYRLN
;
A
#
# COMPACT_ATOMS: atom_id res chain seq x y z
N MET A 1 -8.97 -24.78 13.61
CA MET A 1 -7.79 -24.44 12.78
C MET A 1 -7.69 -22.92 12.63
N LYS A 2 -7.07 -22.21 13.59
CA LYS A 2 -6.97 -20.73 13.62
C LYS A 2 -5.60 -20.27 14.13
N ARG A 3 -4.54 -20.53 13.38
CA ARG A 3 -3.19 -19.98 13.61
C ARG A 3 -2.47 -20.04 12.27
N ASN A 4 -2.54 -18.98 11.47
CA ASN A 4 -1.69 -18.77 10.28
C ASN A 4 -1.79 -17.34 9.70
N PHE A 5 -2.75 -16.52 10.13
CA PHE A 5 -2.97 -15.20 9.52
C PHE A 5 -1.92 -14.12 9.90
N VAL A 6 -1.25 -14.25 11.05
CA VAL A 6 -0.27 -13.25 11.52
C VAL A 6 1.09 -13.37 10.80
N PHE A 7 1.40 -14.53 10.21
CA PHE A 7 2.68 -14.75 9.54
C PHE A 7 2.77 -14.12 8.15
N VAL A 8 1.65 -13.92 7.46
CA VAL A 8 1.65 -13.41 6.07
C VAL A 8 2.01 -11.93 6.03
N SER A 9 1.52 -11.12 6.98
CA SER A 9 1.79 -9.67 7.02
C SER A 9 3.23 -9.32 7.40
N VAL A 10 3.89 -10.12 8.25
CA VAL A 10 5.30 -9.92 8.64
C VAL A 10 6.25 -10.38 7.52
N LEU A 11 5.88 -11.43 6.77
CA LEU A 11 6.65 -11.90 5.63
C LEU A 11 6.61 -10.88 4.46
N LEU A 12 5.50 -10.15 4.29
CA LEU A 12 5.28 -9.13 3.26
C LEU A 12 6.22 -7.92 3.39
N ILE A 13 6.42 -7.40 4.61
CA ILE A 13 7.37 -6.30 4.86
C ILE A 13 8.80 -6.78 4.62
N ALA A 14 9.13 -8.01 5.02
CA ALA A 14 10.46 -8.58 4.78
C ALA A 14 10.75 -8.84 3.28
N THR A 15 9.75 -9.16 2.45
CA THR A 15 9.96 -9.41 1.01
C THR A 15 10.09 -8.14 0.18
N VAL A 16 9.40 -7.06 0.55
CA VAL A 16 9.61 -5.74 -0.08
C VAL A 16 10.99 -5.18 0.27
N ILE A 17 11.46 -5.39 1.51
CA ILE A 17 12.83 -5.07 1.93
C ILE A 17 13.86 -5.96 1.20
N LEU A 18 13.57 -7.26 1.02
CA LEU A 18 14.44 -8.16 0.24
C LEU A 18 14.47 -7.80 -1.25
N TRP A 19 13.39 -7.27 -1.83
CA TRP A 19 13.39 -6.79 -3.22
C TRP A 19 14.22 -5.50 -3.34
N SER A 20 14.14 -4.60 -2.36
CA SER A 20 15.02 -3.42 -2.23
C SER A 20 16.50 -3.76 -2.02
N LEU A 21 16.81 -4.90 -1.39
CA LEU A 21 18.18 -5.38 -1.17
C LEU A 21 18.74 -6.21 -2.32
N ASN A 22 17.88 -6.87 -3.12
CA ASN A 22 18.33 -7.70 -4.24
C ASN A 22 18.84 -6.89 -5.44
N ASP A 23 18.56 -5.58 -5.49
CA ASP A 23 19.19 -4.64 -6.42
C ASP A 23 20.64 -4.26 -6.01
N ARG A 24 21.14 -4.74 -4.85
CA ARG A 24 22.51 -4.45 -4.36
C ARG A 24 23.50 -5.62 -4.48
N ILE A 25 23.08 -6.78 -5.02
CA ILE A 25 23.98 -7.93 -5.25
C ILE A 25 24.11 -8.16 -6.76
N SER A 26 25.12 -7.53 -7.35
CA SER A 26 25.52 -7.70 -8.74
C SER A 26 26.06 -9.11 -9.01
N ILE A 27 25.55 -9.69 -10.10
CA ILE A 27 26.23 -10.55 -11.08
C ILE A 27 27.17 -11.62 -10.50
N GLN A 28 26.68 -12.86 -10.46
CA GLN A 28 27.52 -14.00 -10.82
C GLN A 28 26.87 -14.80 -11.94
N ASP A 29 27.58 -14.79 -13.05
CA ASP A 29 27.51 -15.64 -14.23
C ASP A 29 27.13 -17.10 -13.87
N LYS A 30 25.89 -17.49 -14.13
CA LYS A 30 25.51 -18.89 -14.35
C LYS A 30 24.46 -18.96 -15.45
N THR A 31 24.92 -19.38 -16.61
CA THR A 31 24.13 -19.88 -17.73
C THR A 31 23.16 -20.96 -17.25
N VAL A 32 21.88 -20.62 -17.10
CA VAL A 32 20.80 -21.59 -16.98
C VAL A 32 20.23 -21.82 -18.38
N GLN A 33 20.53 -22.99 -18.96
CA GLN A 33 19.85 -23.43 -20.17
C GLN A 33 18.39 -23.76 -19.85
N TYR A 34 17.46 -23.02 -20.46
CA TYR A 34 16.03 -23.34 -20.45
C TYR A 34 15.68 -24.16 -21.69
N ARG A 35 15.10 -25.34 -21.47
CA ARG A 35 14.61 -26.25 -22.50
C ARG A 35 13.09 -26.04 -22.65
N ASN A 36 12.66 -25.70 -23.86
CA ASN A 36 11.29 -25.56 -24.37
C ASN A 36 10.52 -24.36 -23.78
N GLY A 37 10.10 -23.33 -24.50
CA GLY A 37 9.84 -23.19 -25.93
C GLY A 37 8.51 -22.46 -26.09
N ASP A 38 8.53 -21.14 -25.88
CA ASP A 38 7.58 -20.13 -26.41
C ASP A 38 8.16 -18.73 -26.12
N PRO A 39 8.20 -17.79 -27.10
CA PRO A 39 8.85 -16.50 -26.92
C PRO A 39 7.93 -15.55 -26.14
N VAL A 40 8.39 -15.10 -24.97
CA VAL A 40 7.87 -13.87 -24.36
C VAL A 40 8.74 -12.74 -24.90
N ASP A 41 8.15 -11.83 -25.66
CA ASP A 41 8.82 -10.61 -26.12
C ASP A 41 9.20 -9.75 -24.90
N TYR A 42 10.41 -9.96 -24.41
CA TYR A 42 11.07 -9.03 -23.51
C TYR A 42 11.60 -7.86 -24.34
N LEU A 43 11.04 -6.68 -24.12
CA LEU A 43 11.62 -5.43 -24.60
C LEU A 43 13.06 -5.32 -24.06
N PRO A 44 14.08 -5.13 -24.91
CA PRO A 44 15.45 -4.95 -24.45
C PRO A 44 15.61 -3.52 -23.92
N TYR A 45 16.01 -3.36 -22.67
CA TYR A 45 16.46 -2.07 -22.16
C TYR A 45 17.98 -1.99 -22.36
N ALA A 46 18.40 -1.22 -23.37
CA ALA A 46 19.77 -0.72 -23.50
C ALA A 46 19.93 0.44 -22.50
N GLY A 47 20.99 0.38 -21.69
CA GLY A 47 21.14 1.19 -20.49
C GLY A 47 21.54 2.65 -20.72
N GLU A 48 21.63 3.35 -19.59
CA GLU A 48 22.75 4.23 -19.24
C GLU A 48 22.82 4.30 -17.71
N GLU A 49 23.85 3.66 -17.14
CA GLU A 49 24.16 3.71 -15.73
C GLU A 49 24.75 5.09 -15.38
N LYS A 50 24.06 5.85 -14.53
CA LYS A 50 24.71 6.84 -13.68
C LYS A 50 24.60 6.36 -12.24
N SER A 51 25.71 5.84 -11.72
CA SER A 51 25.88 5.51 -10.31
C SER A 51 25.85 6.80 -9.49
N VAL A 52 24.77 6.97 -8.72
CA VAL A 52 24.71 7.97 -7.65
C VAL A 52 24.89 7.21 -6.34
N ASN A 53 25.94 7.57 -5.60
CA ASN A 53 26.27 7.01 -4.29
C ASN A 53 25.07 7.12 -3.33
N ALA A 54 24.40 6.00 -3.09
CA ALA A 54 23.35 5.88 -2.08
C ALA A 54 23.97 5.53 -0.72
N THR A 55 24.51 6.54 -0.05
CA THR A 55 24.67 6.54 1.40
C THR A 55 23.42 7.18 2.01
N GLU A 56 23.00 6.69 3.17
CA GLU A 56 21.80 7.05 3.96
C GLU A 56 20.56 6.20 3.63
N SER A 57 20.41 5.06 4.29
CA SER A 57 19.85 4.91 5.66
C SER A 57 18.32 4.91 5.61
N SER A 58 17.73 3.72 5.49
CA SER A 58 16.32 3.49 5.81
C SER A 58 16.14 3.59 7.32
N GLN A 59 16.14 4.82 7.84
CA GLN A 59 15.78 5.08 9.22
C GLN A 59 14.26 5.07 9.31
N ASP A 60 13.73 4.22 10.19
CA ASP A 60 12.37 4.35 10.70
C ASP A 60 12.19 5.83 11.13
N LEU A 61 11.37 6.57 10.38
CA LEU A 61 11.06 7.96 10.73
C LEU A 61 10.41 7.94 12.13
N PRO A 62 11.00 8.61 13.14
CA PRO A 62 10.43 8.63 14.47
C PRO A 62 9.01 9.19 14.41
N ASP A 63 8.11 8.71 15.30
CA ASP A 63 6.70 9.09 15.33
C ASP A 63 6.48 10.62 15.38
N THR A 64 7.49 11.41 15.76
CA THR A 64 7.51 12.88 15.75
C THR A 64 7.59 13.53 14.36
N VAL A 65 8.14 12.83 13.37
CA VAL A 65 8.36 13.38 12.02
C VAL A 65 7.04 13.59 11.30
N PHE A 66 6.10 12.65 11.44
CA PHE A 66 4.79 12.74 10.80
C PHE A 66 3.96 13.91 11.37
N THR A 67 4.12 14.27 12.64
CA THR A 67 3.45 15.47 13.20
C THR A 67 4.16 16.78 12.87
N GLN A 68 5.50 16.79 12.70
CA GLN A 68 6.26 18.00 12.38
C GLN A 68 6.13 18.39 10.90
N ILE A 69 6.19 17.40 10.01
CA ILE A 69 6.07 17.57 8.56
C ILE A 69 4.70 18.12 8.14
N VAL A 70 3.64 17.71 8.83
CA VAL A 70 2.26 18.04 8.47
C VAL A 70 1.85 19.45 8.91
N LYS A 71 2.50 20.01 9.94
CA LYS A 71 2.14 21.31 10.52
C LYS A 71 2.40 22.52 9.61
N GLU A 72 3.26 22.40 8.60
CA GLU A 72 3.68 23.56 7.79
C GLU A 72 2.85 23.76 6.51
N VAL A 73 1.95 22.82 6.17
CA VAL A 73 1.32 22.79 4.83
C VAL A 73 -0.13 22.28 4.81
N ALA A 74 -0.54 21.51 5.82
CA ALA A 74 -1.85 20.86 5.83
C ALA A 74 -2.91 21.73 6.53
N SER A 75 -4.15 21.61 6.07
CA SER A 75 -5.31 22.18 6.75
C SER A 75 -5.48 21.62 8.17
N GLU A 76 -6.17 22.35 9.05
CA GLU A 76 -6.41 21.90 10.42
C GLU A 76 -7.15 20.56 10.46
N ASP A 77 -8.07 20.34 9.52
CA ASP A 77 -8.80 19.10 9.33
C ASP A 77 -7.87 17.92 8.99
N GLU A 78 -6.92 18.10 8.07
CA GLU A 78 -5.95 17.07 7.70
C GLU A 78 -5.01 16.73 8.87
N ILE A 79 -4.56 17.73 9.62
CA ILE A 79 -3.75 17.53 10.84
C ILE A 79 -4.50 16.62 11.83
N GLN A 80 -5.81 16.81 12.01
CA GLN A 80 -6.60 15.99 12.92
C GLN A 80 -6.74 14.55 12.43
N VAL A 81 -6.96 14.35 11.12
CA VAL A 81 -7.01 13.02 10.51
C VAL A 81 -5.68 12.30 10.71
N LEU A 82 -4.57 12.99 10.47
CA LEU A 82 -3.22 12.45 10.56
C LEU A 82 -2.86 12.07 12.01
N LYS A 83 -3.18 12.92 12.99
CA LYS A 83 -3.03 12.58 14.42
C LYS A 83 -3.87 11.36 14.82
N LYS A 84 -5.12 11.29 14.36
CA LYS A 84 -6.00 10.16 14.62
C LYS A 84 -5.45 8.88 13.97
N ALA A 85 -4.92 8.95 12.76
CA ALA A 85 -4.26 7.85 12.06
C ALA A 85 -3.02 7.35 12.81
N GLU A 86 -2.13 8.24 13.27
CA GLU A 86 -0.97 7.88 14.11
C GLU A 86 -1.41 7.13 15.37
N ARG A 87 -2.44 7.63 16.05
CA ARG A 87 -2.99 7.01 17.26
C ARG A 87 -3.52 5.60 16.99
N VAL A 88 -4.29 5.43 15.90
CA VAL A 88 -4.80 4.13 15.44
C VAL A 88 -3.65 3.16 15.21
N LEU A 89 -2.62 3.58 14.46
CA LEU A 89 -1.47 2.75 14.13
C LEU A 89 -0.63 2.40 15.37
N SER A 90 -0.47 3.35 16.29
CA SER A 90 0.19 3.11 17.58
C SER A 90 -0.52 2.01 18.37
N ILE A 91 -1.85 2.06 18.48
CA ILE A 91 -2.64 1.02 19.14
C ILE A 91 -2.54 -0.31 18.40
N GLN A 92 -2.59 -0.29 17.06
CA GLN A 92 -2.50 -1.51 16.25
C GLN A 92 -1.17 -2.26 16.47
N ARG A 93 -0.06 -1.54 16.61
CA ARG A 93 1.28 -2.11 16.83
C ARG A 93 1.44 -2.77 18.21
N LYS A 94 0.53 -2.52 19.16
CA LYS A 94 0.58 -3.15 20.49
C LYS A 94 0.17 -4.62 20.44
N VAL A 95 1.03 -5.47 21.03
CA VAL A 95 0.77 -6.91 21.22
C VAL A 95 -0.38 -7.14 22.21
N LEU A 96 -0.39 -6.39 23.31
CA LEU A 96 -1.44 -6.40 24.32
C LEU A 96 -2.12 -5.02 24.34
N ARG A 97 -3.43 -5.02 24.12
CA ARG A 97 -4.26 -3.80 24.13
C ARG A 97 -5.16 -3.82 25.35
N THR A 98 -5.26 -2.68 26.02
CA THR A 98 -6.28 -2.46 27.05
C THR A 98 -7.67 -2.48 26.43
N PHE A 99 -8.71 -2.64 27.27
CA PHE A 99 -10.09 -2.57 26.82
C PHE A 99 -10.43 -1.22 26.17
N GLN A 100 -9.94 -0.12 26.76
CA GLN A 100 -10.15 1.22 26.23
C GLN A 100 -9.50 1.41 24.86
N GLU A 101 -8.27 0.95 24.68
CA GLU A 101 -7.57 1.02 23.38
C GLU A 101 -8.25 0.17 22.31
N ARG A 102 -8.81 -0.98 22.69
CA ARG A 102 -9.59 -1.79 21.75
C ARG A 102 -10.82 -1.04 21.27
N ARG A 103 -11.58 -0.44 22.19
CA ARG A 103 -12.76 0.37 21.83
C ARG A 103 -12.41 1.58 20.99
N GLU A 104 -11.29 2.23 21.29
CA GLU A 104 -10.79 3.37 20.51
C GLU A 104 -10.42 2.95 19.08
N LEU A 105 -9.74 1.82 18.92
CA LEU A 105 -9.41 1.25 17.61
C LEU A 105 -10.67 0.89 16.82
N GLU A 106 -11.61 0.17 17.45
CA GLU A 106 -12.88 -0.22 16.82
C GLU A 106 -13.73 1.00 16.43
N ALA A 107 -13.77 2.03 17.27
CA ALA A 107 -14.46 3.28 16.97
C ALA A 107 -13.85 3.99 15.76
N ALA A 108 -12.52 4.04 15.66
CA ALA A 108 -11.85 4.65 14.51
C ALA A 108 -12.02 3.82 13.22
N LEU A 109 -11.93 2.49 13.30
CA LEU A 109 -12.08 1.60 12.13
C LEU A 109 -13.53 1.47 11.65
N SER A 110 -14.52 1.96 12.41
CA SER A 110 -15.93 2.03 12.00
C SER A 110 -16.41 3.45 11.69
N ASP A 111 -15.54 4.46 11.82
CA ASP A 111 -15.82 5.84 11.49
C ASP A 111 -15.61 6.08 9.98
N ILE A 112 -16.72 6.13 9.24
CA ILE A 112 -16.71 6.26 7.78
C ILE A 112 -16.14 7.59 7.30
N ASP A 113 -16.40 8.68 8.02
CA ASP A 113 -15.91 10.00 7.59
C ASP A 113 -14.39 10.07 7.77
N PHE A 114 -13.88 9.52 8.87
CA PHE A 114 -12.45 9.33 9.05
C PHE A 114 -11.84 8.45 7.95
N LEU A 115 -12.44 7.28 7.65
CA LEU A 115 -11.90 6.37 6.63
C LEU A 115 -11.94 6.95 5.22
N LYS A 116 -12.95 7.79 4.89
CA LYS A 116 -12.97 8.54 3.62
C LYS A 116 -11.80 9.49 3.51
N LYS A 117 -11.52 10.28 4.55
CA LYS A 117 -10.35 11.17 4.59
C LYS A 117 -9.02 10.39 4.54
N VAL A 118 -8.96 9.21 5.16
CA VAL A 118 -7.80 8.29 4.99
C VAL A 118 -7.69 7.79 3.55
N GLY A 119 -8.82 7.49 2.90
CA GLY A 119 -8.86 7.12 1.48
C GLY A 119 -8.38 8.24 0.55
N GLU A 120 -8.74 9.48 0.85
CA GLU A 120 -8.25 10.67 0.13
C GLU A 120 -6.73 10.76 0.16
N ILE A 121 -6.09 10.48 1.30
CA ILE A 121 -4.62 10.45 1.41
C ILE A 121 -3.98 9.45 0.43
N VAL A 122 -4.60 8.29 0.19
CA VAL A 122 -4.05 7.25 -0.70
C VAL A 122 -4.06 7.70 -2.18
N VAL A 123 -5.05 8.48 -2.56
CA VAL A 123 -5.30 8.92 -3.94
C VAL A 123 -4.83 10.35 -4.21
N ASP A 124 -4.42 11.08 -3.17
CA ASP A 124 -3.94 12.44 -3.32
C ASP A 124 -2.62 12.46 -4.07
N THR A 125 -2.59 13.23 -5.15
CA THR A 125 -1.44 13.45 -6.03
C THR A 125 -0.88 14.86 -5.91
N SER A 126 -1.51 15.69 -5.07
CA SER A 126 -1.43 17.15 -5.11
C SER A 126 -1.10 17.82 -3.76
N ASN A 127 -1.47 17.26 -2.61
CA ASN A 127 -1.43 18.01 -1.34
C ASN A 127 -0.18 17.87 -0.47
N LEU A 128 0.88 17.20 -0.92
CA LEU A 128 2.15 17.20 -0.18
C LEU A 128 3.25 17.90 -0.96
N ALA A 129 2.91 19.04 -1.58
CA ALA A 129 3.78 19.83 -2.45
C ALA A 129 5.13 20.26 -1.83
N ASN A 130 5.29 20.15 -0.52
CA ASN A 130 6.52 20.49 0.20
C ASN A 130 7.22 19.28 0.84
N LEU A 131 6.72 18.05 0.64
CA LEU A 131 7.35 16.84 1.15
C LEU A 131 8.14 16.15 0.05
N GLY A 132 9.25 15.55 0.45
CA GLY A 132 9.94 14.60 -0.41
C GLY A 132 9.03 13.42 -0.74
N LEU A 133 9.36 12.74 -1.85
CA LEU A 133 8.64 11.57 -2.32
C LEU A 133 8.53 10.48 -1.23
N ASN A 134 9.58 10.29 -0.44
CA ASN A 134 9.69 9.26 0.59
C ASN A 134 8.69 9.48 1.74
N GLU A 135 8.52 10.73 2.16
CA GLU A 135 7.61 11.07 3.24
C GLU A 135 6.15 10.94 2.79
N HIS A 136 5.86 11.32 1.55
CA HIS A 136 4.55 11.11 0.95
C HIS A 136 4.21 9.62 0.83
N GLU A 137 5.16 8.80 0.40
CA GLU A 137 5.01 7.35 0.34
C GLU A 137 4.75 6.75 1.73
N ALA A 138 5.53 7.14 2.74
CA ALA A 138 5.34 6.68 4.11
C ALA A 138 3.94 7.02 4.67
N ILE A 139 3.40 8.20 4.33
CA ILE A 139 2.05 8.62 4.72
C ILE A 139 0.99 7.75 4.03
N ARG A 140 1.11 7.51 2.72
CA ARG A 140 0.16 6.65 1.98
C ARG A 140 0.18 5.21 2.48
N MET A 141 1.35 4.63 2.73
CA MET A 141 1.47 3.27 3.27
C MET A 141 0.75 3.12 4.61
N ARG A 142 0.82 4.15 5.47
CA ARG A 142 0.10 4.20 6.75
C ARG A 142 -1.42 4.26 6.53
N ALA A 143 -1.89 5.02 5.55
CA ALA A 143 -3.30 5.09 5.17
C ALA A 143 -3.82 3.74 4.62
N VAL A 144 -3.06 3.09 3.74
CA VAL A 144 -3.36 1.74 3.23
C VAL A 144 -3.50 0.75 4.38
N LEU A 145 -2.58 0.75 5.35
CA LEU A 145 -2.65 -0.14 6.50
C LEU A 145 -3.92 0.07 7.34
N ILE A 146 -4.36 1.31 7.54
CA ILE A 146 -5.61 1.61 8.26
C ILE A 146 -6.81 1.03 7.52
N LEU A 147 -6.89 1.24 6.19
CA LEU A 147 -7.98 0.72 5.36
C LEU A 147 -8.03 -0.81 5.37
N CYS A 148 -6.87 -1.48 5.21
CA CYS A 148 -6.77 -2.94 5.32
C CYS A 148 -7.35 -3.43 6.64
N ARG A 149 -6.96 -2.81 7.76
CA ARG A 149 -7.43 -3.20 9.09
C ARG A 149 -8.93 -2.97 9.27
N ALA A 150 -9.48 -1.93 8.64
CA ALA A 150 -10.90 -1.66 8.70
C ALA A 150 -11.74 -2.76 8.03
N PHE A 151 -11.33 -3.28 6.87
CA PHE A 151 -12.08 -4.35 6.19
C PHE A 151 -11.66 -5.79 6.59
N GLU A 152 -10.50 -5.98 7.21
CA GLU A 152 -10.12 -7.27 7.80
C GLU A 152 -10.87 -7.57 9.10
N TRP A 153 -11.35 -6.53 9.79
CA TRP A 153 -12.16 -6.68 11.00
C TRP A 153 -13.56 -7.19 10.64
N SER A 154 -13.76 -8.51 10.76
CA SER A 154 -15.01 -9.19 10.37
C SER A 154 -16.26 -8.72 11.12
N GLU A 155 -16.11 -8.10 12.29
CA GLU A 155 -17.22 -7.60 13.12
C GLU A 155 -17.42 -6.08 12.93
N ASN A 156 -16.73 -5.45 11.97
CA ASN A 156 -16.91 -4.04 11.68
C ASN A 156 -18.37 -3.77 11.24
N PRO A 157 -19.15 -2.95 11.97
CA PRO A 157 -20.54 -2.68 11.63
C PRO A 157 -20.71 -1.94 10.30
N LYS A 158 -19.63 -1.38 9.75
CA LYS A 158 -19.60 -0.67 8.48
C LYS A 158 -18.81 -1.40 7.39
N LEU A 159 -18.53 -2.69 7.58
CA LEU A 159 -17.65 -3.50 6.72
C LEU A 159 -17.96 -3.35 5.22
N ASP A 160 -19.23 -3.44 4.82
CA ASP A 160 -19.61 -3.32 3.41
C ASP A 160 -19.27 -1.95 2.83
N VAL A 161 -19.53 -0.87 3.57
CA VAL A 161 -19.21 0.51 3.15
C VAL A 161 -17.70 0.70 3.02
N VAL A 162 -16.91 0.13 3.94
CA VAL A 162 -15.44 0.19 3.89
C VAL A 162 -14.91 -0.56 2.68
N LYS A 163 -15.45 -1.74 2.38
CA LYS A 163 -15.04 -2.52 1.20
C LYS A 163 -15.36 -1.77 -0.09
N ASP A 164 -16.55 -1.17 -0.18
CA ASP A 164 -16.94 -0.40 -1.37
C ASP A 164 -16.05 0.85 -1.55
N LEU A 165 -15.70 1.54 -0.44
CA LEU A 165 -14.71 2.63 -0.47
C LEU A 165 -13.35 2.16 -1.01
N VAL A 166 -12.85 1.01 -0.56
CA VAL A 166 -11.57 0.45 -1.03
C VAL A 166 -11.64 0.05 -2.50
N MET A 167 -12.77 -0.50 -2.95
CA MET A 167 -12.98 -0.78 -4.37
C MET A 167 -12.86 0.49 -5.20
N ASP A 168 -13.52 1.58 -4.79
CA ASP A 168 -13.52 2.85 -5.50
C ASP A 168 -12.12 3.50 -5.54
N ILE A 169 -11.30 3.32 -4.49
CA ILE A 169 -9.89 3.77 -4.48
C ILE A 169 -9.07 2.99 -5.51
N VAL A 170 -9.17 1.66 -5.53
CA VAL A 170 -8.32 0.82 -6.37
C VAL A 170 -8.65 0.98 -7.86
N ILE A 171 -9.93 1.08 -8.22
CA ILE A 171 -10.35 1.18 -9.64
C ILE A 171 -10.24 2.59 -10.22
N ARG A 172 -9.83 3.58 -9.40
CA ARG A 172 -9.68 4.96 -9.86
C ARG A 172 -8.62 5.05 -10.97
N ASP A 173 -8.87 5.86 -11.98
CA ASP A 173 -7.99 6.03 -13.15
C ASP A 173 -7.28 7.39 -13.13
N ASP A 174 -6.41 7.56 -12.15
CA ASP A 174 -5.68 8.78 -11.79
C ASP A 174 -4.16 8.54 -11.72
N LEU A 175 -3.69 7.43 -12.28
CA LEU A 175 -2.26 7.19 -12.55
C LEU A 175 -1.92 7.79 -13.92
N ASP A 176 -1.60 9.08 -13.94
CA ASP A 176 -1.28 9.82 -15.17
C ASP A 176 0.06 9.33 -15.79
N ALA A 177 0.11 9.30 -17.12
CA ALA A 177 1.34 9.06 -17.86
C ALA A 177 2.41 10.13 -17.57
N MET A 178 2.01 11.37 -17.27
CA MET A 178 2.89 12.51 -17.02
C MET A 178 3.43 12.59 -15.58
N GLN A 179 2.91 11.77 -14.66
CA GLN A 179 3.45 11.67 -13.29
C GLN A 179 4.85 11.09 -13.27
N ASP A 180 5.63 11.51 -12.26
CA ASP A 180 6.92 10.90 -11.94
C ASP A 180 6.78 9.36 -11.82
N LEU A 181 7.75 8.65 -12.39
CA LEU A 181 7.69 7.19 -12.49
C LEU A 181 7.75 6.52 -11.11
N ALA A 182 8.54 7.06 -10.17
CA ALA A 182 8.66 6.50 -8.83
C ALA A 182 7.37 6.71 -8.04
N LEU A 183 6.76 7.90 -8.13
CA LEU A 183 5.44 8.17 -7.57
C LEU A 183 4.38 7.22 -8.12
N LYS A 184 4.29 7.07 -9.45
CA LYS A 184 3.34 6.17 -10.10
C LYS A 184 3.51 4.71 -9.67
N LYS A 185 4.76 4.24 -9.54
CA LYS A 185 5.05 2.88 -9.03
C LYS A 185 4.59 2.72 -7.59
N SER A 186 4.89 3.68 -6.72
CA SER A 186 4.50 3.65 -5.31
C SER A 186 2.97 3.65 -5.15
N MET A 187 2.26 4.55 -5.83
CA MET A 187 0.78 4.55 -5.84
C MET A 187 0.18 3.27 -6.42
N GLY A 188 0.83 2.71 -7.45
CA GLY A 188 0.45 1.40 -8.00
C GLY A 188 0.60 0.28 -6.97
N ALA A 189 1.65 0.31 -6.15
CA ALA A 189 1.86 -0.64 -5.06
C ALA A 189 0.80 -0.48 -3.96
N ASP A 190 0.44 0.75 -3.58
CA ASP A 190 -0.64 1.03 -2.62
C ASP A 190 -1.97 0.39 -3.05
N ARG A 191 -2.34 0.54 -4.33
CA ARG A 191 -3.56 -0.06 -4.91
C ARG A 191 -3.48 -1.57 -5.01
N LEU A 192 -2.30 -2.10 -5.35
CA LEU A 192 -2.07 -3.53 -5.41
C LEU A 192 -2.29 -4.17 -4.03
N GLU A 193 -1.77 -3.56 -2.97
CA GLU A 193 -1.93 -4.02 -1.59
C GLU A 193 -3.40 -3.99 -1.15
N LEU A 194 -4.12 -2.90 -1.45
CA LEU A 194 -5.55 -2.81 -1.17
C LEU A 194 -6.36 -3.90 -1.91
N PHE A 195 -6.05 -4.12 -3.19
CA PHE A 195 -6.70 -5.15 -4.00
C PHE A 195 -6.47 -6.56 -3.46
N THR A 196 -5.22 -6.93 -3.18
CA THR A 196 -4.84 -8.28 -2.75
C THR A 196 -5.48 -8.61 -1.41
N ASN A 197 -5.41 -7.69 -0.45
CA ASN A 197 -6.02 -7.86 0.86
C ASN A 197 -7.54 -7.94 0.74
N LEU A 198 -8.19 -7.06 -0.03
CA LEU A 198 -9.64 -7.10 -0.22
C LEU A 198 -10.09 -8.41 -0.87
N LYS A 199 -9.42 -8.86 -1.94
CA LYS A 199 -9.75 -10.12 -2.62
C LYS A 199 -9.55 -11.34 -1.71
N SER A 200 -8.59 -11.28 -0.78
CA SER A 200 -8.36 -12.35 0.20
C SER A 200 -9.50 -12.50 1.20
N VAL A 201 -10.17 -11.40 1.57
CA VAL A 201 -11.30 -11.41 2.53
C VAL A 201 -12.66 -11.50 1.84
N ASP A 202 -12.77 -11.00 0.61
CA ASP A 202 -14.01 -10.90 -0.16
C ASP A 202 -13.72 -11.13 -1.65
N ARG A 203 -13.60 -12.42 -1.99
CA ARG A 203 -13.30 -12.85 -3.35
C ARG A 203 -14.32 -12.32 -4.37
N ARG A 204 -15.60 -12.22 -4.00
CA ARG A 204 -16.67 -11.76 -4.89
C ARG A 204 -16.42 -10.31 -5.30
N ARG A 205 -16.14 -9.43 -4.34
CA ARG A 205 -15.79 -8.03 -4.61
C ARG A 205 -14.49 -7.91 -5.39
N GLY A 206 -13.47 -8.72 -5.08
CA GLY A 206 -12.23 -8.76 -5.88
C GLY A 206 -12.47 -9.08 -7.36
N GLN A 207 -13.34 -10.04 -7.66
CA GLN A 207 -13.76 -10.36 -9.03
C GLN A 207 -14.62 -9.25 -9.65
N GLU A 208 -15.43 -8.55 -8.87
CA GLU A 208 -16.19 -7.40 -9.34
C GLU A 208 -15.27 -6.25 -9.76
N MET A 209 -14.21 -5.97 -8.99
CA MET A 209 -13.21 -4.95 -9.34
C MET A 209 -12.52 -5.26 -10.67
N GLU A 210 -12.14 -6.52 -10.90
CA GLU A 210 -11.55 -6.96 -12.17
C GLU A 210 -12.47 -6.68 -13.36
N ARG A 211 -13.79 -6.85 -13.19
CA ARG A 211 -14.78 -6.57 -14.24
C ARG A 211 -15.05 -5.08 -14.42
N ARG A 212 -15.04 -4.31 -13.34
CA ARG A 212 -15.31 -2.86 -13.34
C ARG A 212 -14.09 -2.05 -13.77
N ASN A 213 -12.89 -2.61 -13.69
CA ASN A 213 -11.67 -1.89 -13.98
C ASN A 213 -11.58 -1.52 -15.48
N GLN A 214 -11.54 -0.22 -15.75
CA GLN A 214 -11.39 0.34 -17.09
C GLN A 214 -9.93 0.74 -17.39
N SER A 215 -9.08 0.81 -16.36
CA SER A 215 -7.69 1.23 -16.50
C SER A 215 -6.80 0.09 -17.01
N ALA A 216 -6.09 0.32 -18.11
CA ALA A 216 -5.14 -0.64 -18.67
C ALA A 216 -3.95 -0.91 -17.73
N VAL A 217 -3.54 0.10 -16.94
CA VAL A 217 -2.48 -0.04 -15.94
C VAL A 217 -2.96 -0.91 -14.79
N MET A 218 -4.11 -0.58 -14.22
CA MET A 218 -4.65 -1.36 -13.09
C MET A 218 -5.00 -2.80 -13.50
N ALA A 219 -5.42 -3.04 -14.75
CA ALA A 219 -5.69 -4.38 -15.25
C ALA A 219 -4.42 -5.25 -15.24
N LYS A 220 -3.27 -4.67 -15.60
CA LYS A 220 -1.96 -5.35 -15.55
C LYS A 220 -1.56 -5.62 -14.11
N LEU A 221 -1.74 -4.67 -13.21
CA LEU A 221 -1.44 -4.82 -11.78
C LEU A 221 -2.30 -5.93 -11.13
N MET A 222 -3.62 -5.95 -11.37
CA MET A 222 -4.50 -7.00 -10.86
C MET A 222 -4.11 -8.39 -11.39
N ARG A 223 -3.78 -8.50 -12.68
CA ARG A 223 -3.30 -9.75 -13.28
C ARG A 223 -1.99 -10.22 -12.63
N PHE A 224 -1.06 -9.29 -12.42
CA PHE A 224 0.18 -9.56 -11.69
C PHE A 224 -0.11 -10.10 -10.29
N ALA A 225 -0.96 -9.41 -9.51
CA ALA A 225 -1.35 -9.86 -8.17
C ALA A 225 -1.95 -11.27 -8.19
N ASN A 226 -2.86 -11.56 -9.10
CA ASN A 226 -3.50 -12.88 -9.19
C ASN A 226 -2.49 -14.00 -9.42
N ASN A 227 -1.54 -13.78 -10.34
CA ASN A 227 -0.52 -14.76 -10.66
C ASN A 227 0.50 -14.92 -9.52
N PHE A 228 0.96 -13.80 -8.95
CA PHE A 228 1.99 -13.78 -7.92
C PHE A 228 1.49 -14.35 -6.59
N TYR A 229 0.34 -13.88 -6.12
CA TYR A 229 -0.26 -14.31 -4.86
C TYR A 229 -1.14 -15.56 -4.99
N ARG A 230 -1.26 -16.13 -6.20
CA ARG A 230 -2.09 -17.31 -6.51
C ARG A 230 -3.54 -17.13 -6.02
N LEU A 231 -4.09 -15.95 -6.25
CA LEU A 231 -5.48 -15.58 -5.91
C LEU A 231 -6.43 -16.17 -6.96
N ASN A 232 -6.37 -17.50 -7.14
CA ASN A 232 -7.20 -18.24 -8.10
C ASN A 232 -8.62 -18.35 -7.62
#